data_AF-A0A382UKJ7-F1
#
_entry.id   AF-A0A382UKJ7-F1
#
_cell.length_a   1.000
_cell.length_b   1.000
_cell.length_c   1.000
_cell.angle_alpha   90.00
_cell.angle_beta   90.00
_cell.angle_gamma   90.00
#
_symmetry.space_group_name_H-M   'P 1'
#
loop_
_entity.id
_entity.type
_entity.pdbx_description
1 polymer ?
#
loop_
_entity_poly.entity_id
_entity_poly.type
_entity_poly.pdbx_seq_one_letter_code
_entity_poly.pdbx_strand_id
1 'polypeptide(L)'
;SVVPGKSGQKFIESTHEKIQRISKDLKQHNFEGYIEVDGGVNLENIGSCFEDGARAFVGGSAIIGQSDVRLIIKEFRNNILESRRRSLIKKAHEIGGKELVNSWIDLHVVGKKKNSLIQIAKELGFQ
;
A
#
# COMPACT_ATOMS: atom_id res chain seq x y z
N SER A 1 2.40 -15.70 -3.97
CA SER A 1 3.44 -14.76 -4.43
C SER A 1 4.80 -15.39 -4.67
N VAL A 2 5.03 -16.62 -4.22
CA VAL A 2 6.25 -17.42 -4.48
C VAL A 2 5.86 -18.86 -4.85
N VAL A 3 6.83 -19.70 -5.25
CA VAL A 3 6.58 -21.15 -5.39
C VAL A 3 6.63 -21.81 -4.00
N PRO A 4 5.67 -22.66 -3.61
CA PRO A 4 5.71 -23.33 -2.31
C PRO A 4 6.99 -24.17 -2.10
N GLY A 5 7.44 -24.30 -0.85
CA GLY A 5 8.45 -25.29 -0.44
C GLY A 5 9.74 -24.73 0.15
N LYS A 6 10.18 -23.53 -0.24
CA LYS A 6 11.42 -22.91 0.31
C LYS A 6 11.19 -21.49 0.83
N SER A 7 11.80 -21.17 1.97
CA SER A 7 11.85 -19.81 2.50
C SER A 7 12.86 -18.94 1.72
N GLY A 8 12.70 -17.62 1.77
CA GLY A 8 13.64 -16.65 1.18
C GLY A 8 13.54 -16.46 -0.33
N GLN A 9 12.50 -17.01 -0.98
CA GLN A 9 12.27 -16.81 -2.41
C GLN A 9 11.84 -15.37 -2.71
N LYS A 10 12.29 -14.86 -3.87
CA LYS A 10 11.88 -13.55 -4.37
C LYS A 10 10.40 -13.57 -4.74
N PHE A 11 9.76 -12.41 -4.54
CA PHE A 11 8.41 -12.16 -5.01
C PHE A 11 8.31 -12.38 -6.53
N ILE A 12 7.24 -13.04 -6.97
CA ILE A 12 6.94 -13.23 -8.39
C ILE A 12 6.09 -12.04 -8.86
N GLU A 13 6.64 -11.18 -9.71
CA GLU A 13 5.99 -9.95 -10.22
C GLU A 13 4.59 -10.18 -10.81
N SER A 14 4.38 -11.29 -11.53
CA SER A 14 3.04 -11.67 -12.06
C SER A 14 1.97 -11.88 -10.98
N THR A 15 2.34 -11.88 -9.70
CA THR A 15 1.39 -11.90 -8.59
C THR A 15 0.57 -10.62 -8.51
N HIS A 16 1.11 -9.48 -8.93
CA HIS A 16 0.38 -8.21 -8.96
C HIS A 16 -0.93 -8.32 -9.77
N GLU A 17 -0.84 -8.84 -10.99
CA GLU A 17 -2.01 -9.10 -11.85
C GLU A 17 -3.02 -10.06 -11.21
N LYS A 18 -2.53 -11.08 -10.48
CA LYS A 18 -3.40 -12.03 -9.77
C LYS A 18 -4.16 -11.35 -8.63
N ILE A 19 -3.51 -10.49 -7.86
CA ILE A 19 -4.14 -9.74 -6.76
C ILE A 19 -5.24 -8.83 -7.34
N GLN A 20 -4.93 -8.08 -8.41
CA GLN A 20 -5.89 -7.18 -9.06
C GLN A 20 -7.12 -7.93 -9.58
N ARG A 21 -6.92 -9.07 -10.25
CA ARG A 21 -8.01 -9.90 -10.75
C ARG A 21 -8.91 -10.40 -9.62
N ILE A 22 -8.32 -10.99 -8.58
CA ILE A 22 -9.08 -11.48 -7.41
C ILE A 22 -9.82 -10.31 -6.73
N SER A 23 -9.16 -9.16 -6.55
CA SER A 23 -9.76 -7.95 -5.96
C SER A 23 -11.01 -7.49 -6.72
N LYS A 24 -10.99 -7.56 -8.06
CA LYS A 24 -12.15 -7.27 -8.90
C LYS A 24 -13.24 -8.33 -8.72
N ASP A 25 -12.90 -9.60 -8.79
CA ASP A 25 -13.85 -10.71 -8.70
C ASP A 25 -14.56 -10.73 -7.33
N LEU A 26 -13.83 -10.53 -6.23
CA LEU A 26 -14.40 -10.48 -4.88
C LEU A 26 -15.39 -9.32 -4.72
N LYS A 27 -15.08 -8.14 -5.27
CA LYS A 27 -16.01 -7.00 -5.26
C LYS A 27 -17.28 -7.28 -6.07
N GLN A 28 -17.15 -7.92 -7.22
CA GLN A 28 -18.31 -8.27 -8.05
C GLN A 28 -19.28 -9.24 -7.37
N HIS A 29 -18.76 -10.08 -6.47
CA HIS A 29 -19.55 -11.08 -5.74
C HIS A 29 -19.89 -10.65 -4.30
N ASN A 30 -19.69 -9.38 -3.93
CA ASN A 30 -19.93 -8.86 -2.57
C ASN A 30 -19.28 -9.68 -1.46
N PHE A 31 -18.06 -10.19 -1.69
CA PHE A 31 -17.33 -10.96 -0.69
C PHE A 31 -16.71 -10.04 0.38
N GLU A 32 -16.84 -10.41 1.66
CA GLU A 32 -16.45 -9.57 2.80
C GLU A 32 -15.06 -9.87 3.40
N GLY A 33 -14.24 -10.69 2.74
CA GLY A 33 -12.91 -11.05 3.23
C GLY A 33 -11.74 -10.22 2.67
N TYR A 34 -10.53 -10.60 3.07
CA TYR A 34 -9.28 -9.95 2.67
C TYR A 34 -8.45 -10.84 1.74
N ILE A 35 -7.71 -10.20 0.84
CA ILE A 35 -6.64 -10.85 0.07
C ILE A 35 -5.37 -10.81 0.90
N GLU A 36 -4.81 -11.98 1.19
CA GLU A 36 -3.51 -12.15 1.84
C GLU A 36 -2.39 -12.38 0.82
N VAL A 37 -1.23 -11.76 1.05
CA VAL A 37 -0.01 -12.06 0.31
C VAL A 37 0.97 -12.75 1.26
N ASP A 38 1.19 -14.04 1.02
CA ASP A 38 2.12 -14.88 1.77
C ASP A 38 3.30 -15.33 0.91
N GLY A 39 4.49 -14.84 1.27
CA GLY A 39 5.77 -15.13 0.64
C GLY A 39 6.35 -13.96 -0.14
N GLY A 40 7.63 -13.69 0.08
CA GLY A 40 8.39 -12.67 -0.66
C GLY A 40 8.00 -11.21 -0.36
N VAL A 41 7.13 -10.93 0.62
CA VAL A 41 6.73 -9.56 0.98
C VAL A 41 7.87 -8.83 1.70
N ASN A 42 8.19 -7.63 1.25
CA ASN A 42 9.23 -6.77 1.80
C ASN A 42 8.84 -5.28 1.68
N LEU A 43 9.74 -4.36 2.08
CA LEU A 43 9.50 -2.92 2.01
C LEU A 43 9.39 -2.35 0.59
N GLU A 44 9.90 -3.08 -0.40
CA GLU A 44 9.92 -2.65 -1.81
C GLU A 44 8.58 -2.93 -2.49
N ASN A 45 7.89 -4.00 -2.10
CA ASN A 45 6.67 -4.47 -2.78
C ASN A 45 5.38 -4.37 -1.96
N ILE A 46 5.44 -4.11 -0.65
CA ILE A 46 4.23 -4.09 0.18
C ILE A 46 3.25 -2.97 -0.23
N GLY A 47 3.78 -1.82 -0.63
CA GLY A 47 2.98 -0.69 -1.12
C GLY A 47 2.23 -1.03 -2.42
N SER A 48 2.92 -1.60 -3.41
CA SER A 48 2.28 -2.02 -4.67
C SER A 48 1.27 -3.15 -4.45
N CYS A 49 1.57 -4.14 -3.61
CA CYS A 49 0.61 -5.18 -3.25
C CYS A 49 -0.66 -4.60 -2.58
N PHE A 50 -0.50 -3.59 -1.73
CA PHE A 50 -1.63 -2.88 -1.13
C PHE A 50 -2.47 -2.15 -2.19
N GLU A 51 -1.81 -1.47 -3.13
CA GLU A 51 -2.47 -0.76 -4.24
C GLU A 51 -3.27 -1.70 -5.12
N ASP A 52 -2.79 -2.93 -5.36
CA ASP A 52 -3.50 -3.94 -6.15
C ASP A 52 -4.75 -4.52 -5.46
N GLY A 53 -4.81 -4.42 -4.13
CA GLY A 53 -5.97 -4.88 -3.35
C GLY A 53 -5.66 -5.79 -2.17
N ALA A 54 -4.39 -6.13 -1.92
CA ALA A 54 -4.03 -6.91 -0.74
C ALA A 54 -4.30 -6.13 0.56
N ARG A 55 -4.74 -6.83 1.60
CA ARG A 55 -5.05 -6.24 2.92
C ARG A 55 -4.43 -7.00 4.09
N ALA A 56 -3.97 -8.23 3.87
CA ALA A 56 -3.19 -9.02 4.82
C ALA A 56 -1.83 -9.38 4.22
N PHE A 57 -0.79 -9.40 5.05
CA PHE A 57 0.59 -9.61 4.59
C PHE A 57 1.35 -10.48 5.59
N VAL A 58 2.02 -11.51 5.10
CA VAL A 58 2.86 -12.37 5.93
C VAL A 58 4.32 -11.96 5.79
N GLY A 59 4.87 -11.41 6.86
CA GLY A 59 6.27 -11.01 6.95
C GLY A 59 7.14 -12.18 7.41
N GLY A 60 7.71 -12.93 6.45
CA GLY A 60 8.67 -14.00 6.71
C GLY A 60 10.07 -13.48 7.04
N SER A 61 11.07 -13.88 6.24
CA SER A 61 12.48 -13.47 6.40
C SER A 61 12.72 -11.95 6.33
N ALA A 62 11.77 -11.18 5.80
CA ALA A 62 11.84 -9.72 5.80
C ALA A 62 11.70 -9.13 7.22
N ILE A 63 11.05 -9.84 8.15
CA ILE A 63 10.86 -9.41 9.54
C ILE A 63 11.65 -10.30 10.49
N ILE A 64 11.55 -11.62 10.32
CA ILE A 64 12.20 -12.60 11.20
C ILE A 64 13.71 -12.61 10.94
N GLY A 65 14.49 -12.47 12.01
CA GLY A 65 15.97 -12.41 11.95
C GLY A 65 16.53 -10.99 11.90
N GLN A 66 15.67 -9.96 11.86
CA GLN A 66 16.08 -8.56 11.94
C GLN A 66 16.44 -8.17 13.38
N SER A 67 17.42 -7.28 13.53
CA SER A 67 17.89 -6.82 14.85
C SER A 67 16.81 -6.05 15.62
N ASP A 68 15.96 -5.30 14.90
CA ASP A 68 14.79 -4.62 15.47
C ASP A 68 13.52 -4.92 14.66
N VAL A 69 12.84 -5.99 15.04
CA VAL A 69 11.55 -6.40 14.49
C VAL A 69 10.49 -5.29 14.60
N ARG A 70 10.52 -4.48 15.67
CA ARG A 70 9.52 -3.41 15.88
C ARG A 70 9.71 -2.29 14.87
N LEU A 71 10.96 -1.96 14.57
CA LEU A 71 11.30 -0.97 13.54
C LEU A 71 10.78 -1.43 12.17
N ILE A 72 11.07 -2.67 11.77
CA ILE A 72 10.63 -3.18 10.46
C ILE A 72 9.10 -3.20 10.33
N ILE A 73 8.38 -3.65 11.37
CA ILE A 73 6.91 -3.59 11.37
C ILE A 73 6.41 -2.15 11.20
N LYS A 74 7.07 -1.18 11.84
CA LYS A 74 6.73 0.24 11.69
C LYS A 74 6.98 0.72 10.26
N GLU A 75 8.07 0.31 9.62
CA GLU A 75 8.38 0.65 8.24
C GLU A 75 7.37 0.05 7.24
N PHE A 76 6.97 -1.21 7.43
CA PHE A 76 5.90 -1.84 6.66
C PHE A 76 4.60 -1.02 6.73
N ARG A 77 4.20 -0.63 7.95
CA ARG A 77 3.01 0.22 8.17
C ARG A 77 3.15 1.57 7.51
N ASN A 78 4.32 2.21 7.60
CA ASN A 78 4.58 3.50 6.97
C ASN A 78 4.47 3.41 5.45
N ASN A 79 5.03 2.37 4.83
CA ASN A 79 4.98 2.18 3.38
C ASN A 79 3.52 2.03 2.89
N ILE A 80 2.70 1.22 3.58
CA ILE A 80 1.27 1.11 3.30
C ILE A 80 0.55 2.45 3.48
N LEU A 81 0.87 3.21 4.55
CA LEU A 81 0.25 4.52 4.77
C LEU A 81 0.61 5.52 3.66
N GLU A 82 1.84 5.50 3.16
CA GLU A 82 2.26 6.32 2.01
C GLU A 82 1.49 5.94 0.74
N SER A 83 1.43 4.65 0.39
CA SER A 83 0.62 4.17 -0.74
C SER A 83 -0.85 4.58 -0.60
N ARG A 84 -1.44 4.40 0.58
CA ARG A 84 -2.83 4.81 0.85
C ARG A 84 -3.04 6.30 0.66
N ARG A 85 -2.11 7.15 1.12
CA ARG A 85 -2.20 8.61 0.94
C ARG A 85 -2.15 8.99 -0.54
N ARG A 86 -1.23 8.38 -1.30
CA ARG A 86 -1.14 8.57 -2.76
C ARG A 86 -2.45 8.20 -3.44
N SER A 87 -3.03 7.03 -3.13
CA SER A 87 -4.31 6.60 -3.71
C SER A 87 -5.47 7.54 -3.35
N LEU A 88 -5.53 8.02 -2.09
CA LEU A 88 -6.57 8.95 -1.66
C LEU A 88 -6.46 10.32 -2.35
N ILE A 89 -5.24 10.83 -2.52
CA ILE A 89 -4.99 12.09 -3.24
C ILE A 89 -5.39 11.96 -4.72
N LYS A 90 -5.00 10.87 -5.38
CA LYS A 90 -5.47 10.56 -6.75
C LYS A 90 -7.00 10.53 -6.81
N LYS A 91 -7.64 9.87 -5.84
CA LYS A 91 -9.10 9.77 -5.80
C LYS A 91 -9.78 11.12 -5.57
N ALA A 92 -9.25 11.95 -4.68
CA ALA A 92 -9.74 13.30 -4.46
C ALA A 92 -9.63 14.14 -5.75
N HIS A 93 -8.50 14.03 -6.45
CA HIS A 93 -8.31 14.72 -7.74
C HIS A 93 -9.29 14.25 -8.80
N GLU A 94 -9.53 12.93 -8.92
CA GLU A 94 -10.52 12.36 -9.85
C GLU A 94 -11.95 12.89 -9.59
N ILE A 95 -12.32 13.11 -8.33
CA ILE A 95 -13.69 13.50 -7.95
C ILE A 95 -13.89 15.02 -8.01
N GLY A 96 -12.89 15.82 -7.64
CA GLY A 96 -13.05 17.27 -7.44
C GLY A 96 -11.84 18.12 -7.79
N GLY A 97 -10.90 17.58 -8.58
CA GLY A 97 -9.75 18.31 -9.07
C GLY A 97 -8.80 18.81 -7.98
N LYS A 98 -8.01 19.84 -8.30
CA LYS A 98 -7.02 20.42 -7.38
C LYS A 98 -7.66 21.07 -6.15
N GLU A 99 -8.86 21.63 -6.29
CA GLU A 99 -9.58 22.29 -5.19
C GLU A 99 -9.89 21.29 -4.08
N LEU A 100 -10.50 20.14 -4.41
CA LEU A 100 -10.81 19.11 -3.42
C LEU A 100 -9.54 18.52 -2.78
N VAL A 101 -8.46 18.35 -3.55
CA VAL A 101 -7.16 17.92 -3.00
C VAL A 101 -6.66 18.91 -1.94
N ASN A 102 -6.67 20.21 -2.23
CA ASN A 102 -6.24 21.24 -1.29
C ASN A 102 -7.14 21.27 -0.04
N SER A 103 -8.47 21.27 -0.22
CA SER A 103 -9.41 21.22 0.91
C SER A 103 -9.20 20.00 1.81
N TRP A 104 -8.95 18.82 1.22
CA TRP A 104 -8.69 17.59 1.98
C TRP A 104 -7.36 17.63 2.74
N ILE A 105 -6.31 18.21 2.14
CA ILE A 105 -5.03 18.44 2.81
C ILE A 105 -5.22 19.39 4.00
N ASP A 106 -6.02 20.44 3.84
CA ASP A 106 -6.26 21.45 4.87
C ASP A 106 -7.06 20.96 6.08
N LEU A 107 -7.80 19.84 5.96
CA LEU A 107 -8.42 19.16 7.11
C LEU A 107 -7.40 18.62 8.13
N HIS A 108 -6.13 18.49 7.74
CA HIS A 108 -5.08 17.99 8.60
C HIS A 108 -4.39 19.15 9.33
N VAL A 109 -4.41 19.12 10.67
CA VAL A 109 -3.70 20.10 11.52
C VAL A 109 -2.22 20.19 11.11
N VAL A 110 -1.67 21.41 11.19
CA VAL A 110 -0.27 21.74 10.87
C VAL A 110 0.69 20.74 11.51
N GLY A 111 1.62 20.20 10.71
CA GLY A 111 2.63 19.25 11.17
C GLY A 111 3.16 18.32 10.08
N LYS A 112 3.94 17.30 10.48
CA LYS A 112 4.60 16.35 9.55
C LYS A 112 3.63 15.68 8.57
N LYS A 113 2.40 15.39 9.01
CA LYS A 113 1.38 14.75 8.15
C LYS A 113 0.92 15.67 7.02
N LYS A 114 0.57 16.93 7.31
CA LYS A 114 0.18 17.92 6.29
C LYS A 114 1.31 18.12 5.28
N ASN A 115 2.55 18.26 5.75
CA ASN A 115 3.72 18.42 4.88
C ASN A 115 3.94 17.22 3.93
N SER A 116 3.78 15.99 4.44
CA SER A 116 3.85 14.77 3.62
C SER A 116 2.75 14.75 2.55
N LEU A 117 1.51 15.12 2.88
CA LEU A 117 0.43 15.17 1.90
C LEU A 117 0.65 16.23 0.81
N ILE A 118 1.14 17.41 1.19
CA ILE A 118 1.54 18.48 0.25
C ILE A 118 2.62 17.96 -0.70
N GLN A 119 3.66 17.32 -0.16
CA GLN A 119 4.75 16.77 -0.96
C GLN A 119 4.24 15.73 -1.97
N ILE A 120 3.40 14.79 -1.52
CA ILE A 120 2.78 13.79 -2.41
C ILE A 120 1.93 14.46 -3.50
N ALA A 121 1.12 15.46 -3.15
CA ALA A 121 0.26 16.15 -4.11
C ALA A 121 1.08 16.88 -5.19
N LYS A 122 2.20 17.50 -4.80
CA LYS A 122 3.15 18.14 -5.74
C LYS A 122 3.81 17.12 -6.66
N GLU A 123 4.30 16.00 -6.13
CA GLU A 123 4.89 14.92 -6.93
C GLU A 123 3.91 14.34 -7.95
N LEU A 124 2.61 14.30 -7.61
CA LEU A 124 1.55 13.84 -8.51
C LEU A 124 1.05 14.93 -9.47
N GLY A 125 1.49 16.19 -9.33
CA GLY A 125 1.04 17.32 -10.17
C GLY A 125 -0.36 17.85 -9.86
N PHE A 126 -0.94 17.49 -8.71
CA PHE A 126 -2.29 17.89 -8.31
C PHE A 126 -2.36 19.13 -7.44
N GLN A 127 -1.21 19.80 -7.28
CA GLN A 127 -1.09 21.14 -6.70
C GLN A 127 -0.41 22.04 -7.72
#